data_AF-A0A7W5VWX8-F1
#
_entry.id   AF-A0A7W5VWX8-F1
#
_cell.length_a   1.000
_cell.length_b   1.000
_cell.length_c   1.000
_cell.angle_alpha   90.00
_cell.angle_beta   90.00
_cell.angle_gamma   90.00
#
_symmetry.space_group_name_H-M   'P 1'
#
loop_
_entity.id
_entity.type
_entity.pdbx_description
1 polymer ?
#
loop_
_entity_poly.entity_id
_entity_poly.type
_entity_poly.pdbx_seq_one_letter_code
_entity_poly.pdbx_strand_id
1 'polypeptide(L)'
;MTQRKIKYIDGGSPEYWRQRTEGFRLIREAERALLRVKRAPMYISGGYDEDGDVIPVENLGPWDAMDGAIRAIEANETAVDILVALRRTHFGQWPVDAVILELKAAGTSRTE
;
A
#
# COMPACT_ATOMS: atom_id res chain seq x y z
N MET A 1 -14.42 -23.36 18.96
CA MET A 1 -15.06 -23.11 17.65
C MET A 1 -14.33 -21.97 16.98
N THR A 2 -13.64 -22.23 15.88
CA THR A 2 -12.88 -21.22 15.13
C THR A 2 -13.85 -20.17 14.57
N GLN A 3 -13.76 -18.92 15.01
CA GLN A 3 -14.51 -17.82 14.39
C GLN A 3 -13.85 -17.48 13.05
N ARG A 4 -14.11 -18.30 12.03
CA ARG A 4 -13.74 -17.96 10.66
C ARG A 4 -14.68 -16.82 10.26
N LYS A 5 -14.15 -15.62 10.00
CA LYS A 5 -14.93 -14.51 9.42
C LYS A 5 -15.28 -14.92 7.98
N ILE A 6 -16.39 -15.64 7.82
CA ILE A 6 -16.91 -16.02 6.51
C ILE A 6 -17.49 -14.76 5.89
N LYS A 7 -16.77 -14.17 4.94
CA LYS A 7 -17.29 -13.07 4.11
C LYS A 7 -18.20 -13.65 3.04
N TYR A 8 -19.45 -13.20 3.02
CA TYR A 8 -20.38 -13.47 1.94
C TYR A 8 -19.96 -12.67 0.70
N ILE A 9 -19.93 -13.32 -0.45
CA ILE A 9 -19.56 -12.72 -1.74
C ILE A 9 -20.76 -12.80 -2.67
N ASP A 10 -21.23 -11.65 -3.13
CA ASP A 10 -22.18 -11.57 -4.24
C ASP A 10 -21.41 -11.27 -5.54
N GLY A 11 -21.05 -12.35 -6.26
CA GLY A 11 -20.33 -12.25 -7.53
C GLY A 11 -21.17 -11.70 -8.69
N GLY A 12 -22.50 -11.62 -8.54
CA GLY A 12 -23.40 -11.02 -9.52
C GLY A 12 -23.58 -9.51 -9.33
N SER A 13 -23.18 -8.98 -8.17
CA SER A 13 -23.37 -7.57 -7.84
C SER A 13 -22.40 -6.64 -8.57
N PRO A 14 -22.90 -5.60 -9.26
CA PRO A 14 -22.06 -4.54 -9.79
C PRO A 14 -21.27 -3.79 -8.71
N GLU A 15 -21.83 -3.65 -7.51
CA GLU A 15 -21.18 -3.02 -6.34
C GLU A 15 -19.89 -3.76 -5.99
N TYR A 16 -19.98 -5.09 -5.90
CA TYR A 16 -18.85 -5.95 -5.58
C TYR A 16 -17.71 -5.81 -6.59
N TRP A 17 -18.03 -5.77 -7.89
CA TRP A 17 -17.01 -5.58 -8.93
C TRP A 17 -16.43 -4.16 -8.95
N ARG A 18 -17.20 -3.13 -8.62
CA ARG A 18 -16.68 -1.77 -8.43
C ARG A 18 -15.67 -1.72 -7.30
N GLN A 19 -16.01 -2.27 -6.13
CA GLN A 19 -15.12 -2.32 -4.97
C GLN A 19 -13.84 -3.11 -5.26
N ARG A 20 -13.94 -4.26 -5.94
CA ARG A 20 -12.78 -5.04 -6.39
C ARG A 20 -11.87 -4.24 -7.33
N THR A 21 -12.46 -3.55 -8.30
CA THR A 21 -11.72 -2.73 -9.27
C THR A 21 -10.95 -1.63 -8.54
N GLU A 22 -11.58 -0.97 -7.57
CA GLU A 22 -10.94 0.05 -6.77
C GLU A 22 -9.80 -0.51 -5.91
N GLY A 23 -10.01 -1.66 -5.25
CA GLY A 23 -8.97 -2.32 -4.46
C GLY A 23 -7.73 -2.66 -5.29
N PHE A 24 -7.92 -3.25 -6.49
CA PHE A 24 -6.81 -3.51 -7.41
C PHE A 24 -6.15 -2.24 -7.96
N ARG A 25 -6.93 -1.17 -8.18
CA ARG A 25 -6.38 0.13 -8.59
C ARG A 25 -5.43 0.67 -7.53
N LEU A 26 -5.80 0.63 -6.26
CA LEU A 26 -4.97 1.09 -5.14
C LEU A 26 -3.68 0.25 -5.01
N ILE A 27 -3.78 -1.08 -5.11
CA ILE A 27 -2.61 -1.97 -5.10
C ILE A 27 -1.64 -1.60 -6.23
N ARG A 28 -2.16 -1.38 -7.45
CA ARG A 28 -1.35 -0.97 -8.60
C ARG A 28 -0.69 0.39 -8.41
N GLU A 29 -1.38 1.35 -7.79
CA GLU A 29 -0.78 2.66 -7.50
C GLU A 29 0.33 2.57 -6.45
N ALA A 30 0.22 1.70 -5.44
CA ALA A 30 1.32 1.42 -4.51
C ALA A 30 2.53 0.78 -5.22
N GLU A 31 2.32 -0.15 -6.16
CA GLU A 31 3.42 -0.71 -6.96
C GLU A 31 4.11 0.34 -7.82
N ARG A 32 3.34 1.27 -8.39
CA ARG A 32 3.87 2.40 -9.15
C ARG A 32 4.63 3.38 -8.26
N ALA A 33 4.13 3.69 -7.07
CA ALA A 33 4.81 4.54 -6.11
C ALA A 33 6.15 3.92 -5.69
N LEU A 34 6.18 2.61 -5.42
CA LEU A 34 7.42 1.88 -5.11
C LEU A 34 8.43 1.95 -6.26
N LEU A 35 7.98 1.83 -7.51
CA LEU A 35 8.85 1.98 -8.68
C LEU A 35 9.39 3.41 -8.82
N ARG A 36 8.61 4.43 -8.44
CA ARG A 36 9.08 5.83 -8.42
C ARG A 36 10.16 6.02 -7.36
N VAL A 37 9.95 5.53 -6.14
CA VAL A 37 10.96 5.59 -5.07
C VAL A 37 12.28 4.95 -5.52
N LYS A 38 12.22 3.75 -6.11
CA LYS A 38 13.41 3.03 -6.58
C LYS A 38 14.21 3.76 -7.67
N ARG A 39 13.58 4.68 -8.40
CA ARG A 39 14.17 5.38 -9.55
C ARG A 39 14.43 6.86 -9.28
N ALA A 40 13.92 7.39 -8.18
CA ALA A 40 14.05 8.80 -7.85
C ALA A 40 15.48 9.11 -7.40
N PRO A 41 16.06 10.25 -7.82
CA PRO A 41 17.30 10.73 -7.24
C PRO A 41 17.03 11.15 -5.79
N MET A 42 18.05 10.98 -4.93
CA MET A 42 17.99 11.39 -3.52
C MET A 42 17.89 12.93 -3.38
N TYR A 43 18.56 13.65 -4.27
CA TYR A 43 18.56 15.11 -4.31
C TYR A 43 18.12 15.62 -5.69
N ILE A 44 17.42 16.75 -5.69
CA ILE A 44 17.06 17.53 -6.88
C ILE A 44 17.65 18.94 -6.75
N SER A 45 17.79 19.64 -7.88
CA SER A 45 18.25 21.03 -7.87
C SER A 45 17.16 21.94 -7.31
N GLY A 46 17.49 22.70 -6.27
CA GLY A 46 16.70 23.81 -5.73
C GLY A 46 16.98 25.15 -6.40
N GLY A 47 17.77 25.17 -7.49
CA GLY A 47 18.29 26.37 -8.13
C GLY A 47 19.80 26.54 -7.95
N TYR A 48 20.26 27.76 -8.16
CA TYR A 48 21.66 28.17 -7.98
C TYR A 48 21.74 29.28 -6.94
N ASP A 49 22.80 29.30 -6.13
CA ASP A 49 23.09 30.39 -5.20
C ASP A 49 23.78 31.60 -5.89
N GLU A 50 24.20 32.58 -5.09
CA GLU A 50 24.83 33.81 -5.56
C GLU A 50 26.18 33.57 -6.25
N ASP A 51 26.86 32.48 -5.91
CA ASP A 51 28.14 32.07 -6.49
C ASP A 51 27.95 31.19 -7.74
N GLY A 52 26.69 30.82 -8.05
CA GLY A 52 26.34 29.98 -9.19
C GLY A 52 26.46 28.48 -8.91
N ASP A 53 26.56 28.07 -7.65
CA ASP A 53 26.60 26.68 -7.23
C ASP A 53 25.18 26.09 -7.10
N VAL A 54 25.02 24.80 -7.43
CA VAL A 54 23.71 24.12 -7.34
C VAL A 54 23.34 23.90 -5.87
N ILE A 55 22.17 24.38 -5.48
CA ILE A 55 21.59 24.12 -4.15
C ILE A 55 20.91 22.74 -4.17
N PRO A 56 21.40 21.73 -3.42
CA PRO A 56 20.74 20.44 -3.35
C PRO A 56 19.52 20.52 -2.44
N VAL A 57 18.40 19.96 -2.88
CA VAL A 57 17.18 19.80 -2.08
C VAL A 57 16.82 18.33 -2.00
N GLU A 58 16.49 17.85 -0.80
CA GLU A 58 16.04 16.48 -0.60
C GLU A 58 14.74 16.19 -1.36
N ASN A 59 14.76 15.12 -2.13
CA ASN A 59 13.62 14.72 -2.94
C ASN A 59 12.71 13.75 -2.17
N LEU A 60 12.02 14.24 -1.14
CA LEU A 60 11.17 13.40 -0.28
C LEU A 60 9.83 13.01 -0.93
N GLY A 61 9.38 13.75 -1.94
CA GLY A 61 8.07 13.55 -2.58
C GLY A 61 7.75 12.11 -3.02
N PRO A 62 8.68 11.33 -3.61
CA PRO A 62 8.46 9.93 -3.91
C PRO A 62 8.18 9.05 -2.68
N TRP A 63 8.85 9.30 -1.55
CA TRP A 63 8.62 8.58 -0.30
C TRP A 63 7.26 8.96 0.30
N ASP A 64 6.92 10.24 0.32
CA ASP A 64 5.61 10.71 0.77
C ASP A 64 4.46 10.10 -0.06
N ALA A 65 4.65 10.01 -1.38
CA ALA A 65 3.69 9.37 -2.27
C ALA A 65 3.56 7.86 -2.02
N MET A 66 4.64 7.19 -1.64
CA MET A 66 4.62 5.77 -1.26
C MET A 66 3.85 5.57 0.05
N ASP A 67 4.14 6.39 1.07
CA ASP A 67 3.41 6.38 2.35
C ASP A 67 1.91 6.65 2.14
N GLY A 68 1.58 7.64 1.30
CA GLY A 68 0.20 7.93 0.93
C GLY A 68 -0.50 6.74 0.24
N ALA A 69 0.20 6.02 -0.63
CA ALA A 69 -0.36 4.85 -1.30
C ALA A 69 -0.63 3.69 -0.32
N ILE A 70 0.26 3.46 0.65
CA ILE A 70 0.04 2.46 1.71
C ILE A 70 -1.17 2.82 2.57
N ARG A 71 -1.27 4.07 3.03
CA ARG A 71 -2.43 4.55 3.82
C ARG A 71 -3.74 4.39 3.04
N ALA A 72 -3.72 4.63 1.73
CA ALA A 72 -4.91 4.44 0.89
C ALA A 72 -5.32 2.97 0.78
N ILE A 73 -4.37 2.03 0.71
CA ILE A 73 -4.66 0.59 0.79
C ILE A 73 -5.27 0.26 2.15
N GLU A 74 -4.67 0.70 3.24
CA GLU A 74 -5.12 0.38 4.61
C GLU A 74 -6.51 0.95 4.92
N ALA A 75 -6.86 2.09 4.32
CA ALA A 75 -8.19 2.68 4.42
C ALA A 75 -9.26 1.97 3.56
N ASN A 76 -8.87 1.03 2.69
CA ASN A 76 -9.78 0.32 1.79
C ASN A 76 -9.88 -1.16 2.16
N GLU A 77 -11.00 -1.56 2.77
CA GLU A 77 -11.24 -2.93 3.22
C GLU A 77 -11.07 -3.97 2.09
N THR A 78 -11.52 -3.65 0.88
CA THR A 78 -11.39 -4.59 -0.26
C THR A 78 -9.93 -4.77 -0.68
N ALA A 79 -9.11 -3.72 -0.65
CA ALA A 79 -7.68 -3.83 -0.94
C ALA A 79 -6.97 -4.67 0.13
N VAL A 80 -7.29 -4.44 1.41
CA VAL A 80 -6.77 -5.23 2.54
C VAL A 80 -7.16 -6.70 2.38
N ASP A 81 -8.43 -7.01 2.12
CA ASP A 81 -8.92 -8.38 1.92
C ASP A 81 -8.17 -9.12 0.80
N ILE A 82 -7.96 -8.43 -0.33
CA ILE A 82 -7.21 -8.98 -1.46
C ILE A 82 -5.78 -9.33 -1.03
N LEU A 83 -5.10 -8.43 -0.32
CA LEU A 83 -3.73 -8.66 0.14
C LEU A 83 -3.63 -9.73 1.23
N VAL A 84 -4.61 -9.81 2.14
CA VAL A 84 -4.74 -10.88 3.15
C VAL A 84 -4.90 -12.23 2.47
N ALA A 85 -5.78 -12.33 1.47
CA ALA A 85 -5.97 -13.56 0.69
C ALA A 85 -4.68 -14.00 -0.01
N LEU A 86 -3.89 -13.04 -0.50
CA LEU A 86 -2.57 -13.28 -1.11
C LEU A 86 -1.43 -13.46 -0.08
N ARG A 87 -1.71 -13.24 1.21
CA ARG A 87 -0.70 -13.17 2.29
C ARG A 87 0.45 -12.18 2.00
N ARG A 88 0.17 -11.12 1.23
CA ARG A 88 1.16 -10.10 0.86
C ARG A 88 1.15 -8.97 1.88
N THR A 89 2.15 -8.95 2.74
CA THR A 89 2.24 -8.01 3.88
C THR A 89 3.05 -6.74 3.59
N HIS A 90 3.76 -6.68 2.46
CA HIS A 90 4.69 -5.59 2.16
C HIS A 90 4.70 -5.18 0.69
N PHE A 91 5.09 -3.93 0.45
CA PHE A 91 5.51 -3.40 -0.83
C PHE A 91 6.96 -2.89 -0.71
N GLY A 92 7.93 -3.70 -1.12
CA GLY A 92 9.33 -3.41 -0.83
C GLY A 92 9.58 -3.45 0.68
N GLN A 93 10.05 -2.33 1.25
CA GLN A 93 10.28 -2.20 2.69
C GLN A 93 9.07 -1.67 3.45
N TRP A 94 8.03 -1.20 2.76
CA TRP A 94 6.83 -0.65 3.40
C TRP A 94 5.90 -1.77 3.85
N PRO A 95 5.60 -1.88 5.16
CA PRO A 95 4.58 -2.79 5.65
C PRO A 95 3.17 -2.30 5.29
N VAL A 96 2.24 -3.23 5.23
CA VAL A 96 0.80 -2.95 5.26
C VAL A 96 0.29 -3.51 6.59
N ASP A 97 0.24 -2.66 7.60
CA ASP A 97 -0.01 -3.06 8.99
C ASP A 97 -1.40 -3.68 9.13
N ALA A 98 -2.40 -3.15 8.42
CA ALA A 98 -3.75 -3.73 8.39
C ALA A 98 -3.74 -5.22 8.01
N VAL A 99 -2.96 -5.58 6.98
CA VAL A 99 -2.83 -6.97 6.50
C VAL A 99 -2.07 -7.83 7.51
N ILE A 100 -0.98 -7.30 8.07
CA ILE A 100 -0.18 -8.01 9.08
C ILE A 100 -1.02 -8.33 10.32
N LEU A 101 -1.79 -7.35 10.81
CA LEU A 101 -2.66 -7.51 11.96
C LEU A 101 -3.76 -8.55 11.71
N GLU A 102 -4.41 -8.51 10.55
CA GLU A 102 -5.45 -9.47 10.19
C GLU A 102 -4.92 -10.91 10.08
N LEU A 103 -3.75 -11.09 9.46
CA LEU A 103 -3.11 -12.40 9.37
C LEU A 103 -2.66 -12.94 10.74
N LYS A 104 -2.16 -12.07 11.63
CA LYS A 104 -1.82 -12.44 13.02
C LYS A 104 -3.07 -12.89 13.78
N ALA A 105 -4.16 -12.14 13.72
CA ALA A 105 -5.42 -12.50 14.35
C ALA A 105 -5.96 -13.85 13.85
N ALA A 106 -5.86 -14.12 12.55
CA ALA A 106 -6.22 -15.40 11.97
C ALA A 106 -5.29 -16.55 12.42
N GLY A 107 -4.01 -16.27 12.63
CA GLY A 107 -3.00 -17.23 13.10
C GLY A 107 -3.16 -17.65 14.56
N THR A 108 -3.41 -16.70 15.46
CA THR A 108 -3.60 -16.96 16.90
C THR A 108 -4.79 -17.90 17.17
N SER A 109 -5.83 -17.85 16.33
CA SER A 109 -7.01 -18.74 16.42
C SER A 109 -6.74 -20.23 16.16
N ARG A 110 -5.51 -20.61 15.75
CA ARG A 110 -5.15 -22.01 15.41
C ARG A 110 -4.40 -22.77 16.51
N THR A 111 -3.98 -22.10 17.58
CA THR A 111 -3.10 -22.66 18.63
C THR A 111 -3.76 -22.88 20.00
N GLU A 112 -5.07 -22.70 20.09
CA GLU A 112 -5.91 -23.00 21.26
C GLU A 112 -6.99 -24.03 20.89
#